data_AF-A0A2H6IR54-F1
#
_entry.id   AF-A0A2H6IR54-F1
#
_cell.length_a   1.000
_cell.length_b   1.000
_cell.length_c   1.000
_cell.angle_alpha   90.00
_cell.angle_beta   90.00
_cell.angle_gamma   90.00
#
_symmetry.space_group_name_H-M   'P 1'
#
loop_
_entity.id
_entity.type
_entity.pdbx_description
1 polymer ?
#
loop_
_entity_poly.entity_id
_entity_poly.type
_entity_poly.pdbx_seq_one_letter_code
_entity_poly.pdbx_strand_id
1 'polypeptide(L)'
;MTEIIPQEIIENKIYFIREQKIMLDMDLAKLYEVETKVLVQAVKRNMDRFPEDFMFQLNIQEFRHLRSQFVTSSWGGRRYPPFVFTEQGVAMLSTVLKSQRAIHVNIAIIRTFVKLRQMLASNAQLARKVKSLENKYDEQFKVVFEAIYSLMDTNEIKKSRKIGFNRE
;
A
#
# COMPACT_ATOMS: atom_id res chain seq x y z
N MET A 1 0.53 -29.04 8.30
CA MET A 1 -0.12 -28.69 7.03
C MET A 1 0.96 -28.12 6.14
N THR A 2 1.30 -28.78 5.04
CA THR A 2 2.30 -28.30 4.08
C THR A 2 1.77 -27.02 3.43
N GLU A 3 2.43 -25.88 3.67
CA GLU A 3 2.16 -24.66 2.93
C GLU A 3 2.53 -24.93 1.46
N ILE A 4 1.51 -25.09 0.62
CA ILE A 4 1.69 -25.39 -0.80
C ILE A 4 2.37 -24.22 -1.54
N ILE A 5 2.26 -22.99 -1.00
CA ILE A 5 2.93 -21.79 -1.52
C ILE A 5 3.35 -20.91 -0.32
N PRO A 6 4.64 -20.52 -0.22
CA PRO A 6 5.11 -19.55 0.76
C PRO A 6 4.37 -18.21 0.66
N GLN A 7 4.07 -17.61 1.80
CA GLN A 7 3.30 -16.37 1.88
C GLN A 7 3.98 -15.22 1.15
N GLU A 8 5.32 -15.14 1.19
CA GLU A 8 6.11 -14.10 0.54
C GLU A 8 5.91 -14.09 -0.98
N ILE A 9 5.67 -15.27 -1.58
CA ILE A 9 5.39 -15.37 -3.01
C ILE A 9 4.07 -14.67 -3.33
N ILE A 10 3.04 -14.85 -2.50
CA ILE A 10 1.73 -14.23 -2.71
C ILE A 10 1.83 -12.71 -2.51
N GLU A 11 2.54 -12.26 -1.47
CA GLU A 11 2.73 -10.84 -1.16
C GLU A 11 3.39 -10.10 -2.35
N ASN A 12 4.39 -10.70 -2.99
CA ASN A 12 5.07 -10.15 -4.16
C ASN A 12 4.19 -10.08 -5.43
N LYS A 13 3.01 -10.69 -5.42
CA LYS A 13 2.03 -10.71 -6.53
C LYS A 13 0.82 -9.81 -6.28
N ILE A 14 0.82 -9.06 -5.18
CA ILE A 14 -0.21 -8.08 -4.86
C ILE A 14 0.27 -6.70 -5.29
N TYR A 15 -0.49 -6.07 -6.17
CA TYR A 15 -0.22 -4.74 -6.69
C TYR A 15 -1.24 -3.74 -6.16
N PHE A 16 -0.89 -2.46 -6.18
CA PHE A 16 -1.80 -1.39 -5.77
C PHE A 16 -2.17 -0.53 -6.97
N ILE A 17 -3.42 -0.64 -7.44
CA ILE A 17 -3.95 0.08 -8.60
C ILE A 17 -5.36 0.55 -8.26
N ARG A 18 -5.71 1.80 -8.63
CA ARG A 18 -7.01 2.43 -8.32
C ARG A 18 -7.38 2.34 -6.83
N GLU A 19 -6.39 2.56 -5.95
CA GLU A 19 -6.53 2.45 -4.50
C GLU A 19 -6.93 1.06 -3.98
N GLN A 20 -6.86 0.04 -4.83
CA GLN A 20 -7.21 -1.33 -4.50
C GLN A 20 -5.97 -2.22 -4.58
N LYS A 21 -5.91 -3.17 -3.64
CA LYS A 21 -4.96 -4.28 -3.71
C LYS A 21 -5.51 -5.31 -4.70
N ILE A 22 -4.77 -5.56 -5.77
CA ILE A 22 -5.20 -6.42 -6.88
C ILE A 22 -4.14 -7.47 -7.19
N MET A 23 -4.58 -8.58 -7.81
CA MET A 23 -3.70 -9.59 -8.40
C MET A 23 -3.99 -9.74 -9.89
N LEU A 24 -2.95 -9.95 -10.69
CA LEU A 24 -3.08 -10.12 -12.14
C LEU A 24 -3.55 -11.55 -12.48
N ASP A 25 -4.31 -11.67 -13.56
CA ASP A 25 -4.76 -12.95 -14.13
C ASP A 25 -3.62 -13.95 -14.36
N MET A 26 -2.46 -13.47 -14.79
CA MET A 26 -1.27 -14.28 -15.07
C MET A 26 -0.66 -14.85 -13.80
N ASP A 27 -0.56 -14.04 -12.75
CA ASP A 27 0.04 -14.49 -11.48
C ASP A 27 -0.91 -15.46 -10.78
N LEU A 28 -2.21 -15.19 -10.79
CA LEU A 28 -3.21 -16.13 -10.29
C LEU A 28 -3.18 -17.44 -11.06
N ALA A 29 -3.11 -17.40 -12.39
CA ALA A 29 -3.01 -18.60 -13.21
C ALA A 29 -1.76 -19.44 -12.87
N LYS A 30 -0.61 -18.80 -12.64
CA LYS A 30 0.61 -19.48 -12.18
C LYS A 30 0.44 -20.11 -10.80
N LEU A 31 -0.13 -19.39 -9.84
CA LEU A 31 -0.38 -19.91 -8.50
C LEU A 31 -1.33 -21.12 -8.54
N TYR A 32 -2.37 -21.05 -9.36
CA TYR A 32 -3.35 -22.11 -9.57
C TYR A 32 -2.88 -23.26 -10.48
N GLU A 33 -1.69 -23.17 -11.08
CA GLU A 33 -1.17 -24.11 -12.09
C GLU A 33 -2.14 -24.34 -13.26
N VAL A 34 -2.73 -23.26 -13.75
CA VAL A 34 -3.58 -23.25 -14.94
C VAL A 34 -3.05 -22.28 -15.97
N GLU A 35 -3.39 -22.48 -17.23
CA GLU A 35 -3.11 -21.47 -18.25
C GLU A 35 -3.94 -20.20 -17.99
N THR A 36 -3.33 -19.03 -18.24
CA THR A 36 -4.04 -17.74 -18.09
C THR A 36 -5.28 -17.67 -18.98
N LYS A 37 -5.23 -18.26 -20.17
CA LYS A 37 -6.38 -18.34 -21.08
C LYS A 37 -7.53 -19.15 -20.47
N VAL A 38 -7.22 -20.27 -19.80
CA VAL A 38 -8.21 -21.13 -19.15
C VAL A 38 -8.87 -20.40 -17.98
N LEU A 39 -8.08 -19.70 -17.15
CA LEU A 39 -8.61 -18.89 -16.04
C LEU A 39 -9.56 -17.80 -16.56
N VAL A 40 -9.13 -17.01 -17.54
CA VAL A 40 -9.96 -15.95 -18.14
C VAL A 40 -11.21 -16.53 -18.80
N GLN A 41 -11.12 -17.67 -19.47
CA GLN A 41 -12.28 -18.34 -20.06
C GLN A 41 -13.28 -18.80 -19.00
N ALA A 42 -12.79 -19.34 -17.88
CA ALA A 42 -13.66 -19.78 -16.78
C ALA A 42 -14.40 -18.59 -16.15
N VAL A 43 -13.73 -17.46 -15.99
CA VAL A 43 -14.32 -16.19 -15.54
C VAL A 43 -15.37 -15.68 -16.52
N LYS A 44 -15.05 -15.64 -17.82
CA LYS A 44 -15.99 -15.19 -18.87
C LYS A 44 -17.25 -16.05 -18.97
N ARG A 45 -17.17 -17.33 -18.60
CA ARG A 45 -18.34 -18.23 -18.53
C ARG A 45 -19.23 -17.98 -17.31
N ASN A 46 -18.74 -17.27 -16.31
CA ASN A 46 -19.42 -17.02 -15.04
C ASN A 46 -19.41 -15.52 -14.70
N MET A 47 -19.54 -14.63 -15.71
CA MET A 47 -19.42 -13.18 -15.51
C MET A 47 -20.44 -12.61 -14.51
N ASP A 48 -21.59 -13.26 -14.37
CA ASP A 48 -22.61 -12.97 -13.35
C ASP A 48 -22.06 -13.01 -11.91
N ARG A 49 -20.94 -13.73 -11.70
CA ARG A 49 -20.27 -13.85 -10.40
C ARG A 49 -19.16 -12.83 -10.19
N PHE A 50 -18.83 -12.04 -11.21
CA PHE A 50 -17.71 -11.11 -11.20
C PHE A 50 -18.17 -9.70 -11.56
N PRO A 51 -18.78 -8.99 -10.60
CA PRO A 51 -19.07 -7.57 -10.75
C PRO A 51 -17.78 -6.74 -10.89
N GLU A 52 -17.91 -5.47 -11.29
CA GLU A 52 -16.78 -4.58 -11.60
C GLU A 52 -15.84 -4.31 -10.40
N ASP A 53 -16.34 -4.44 -9.17
CA ASP A 53 -15.57 -4.33 -7.93
C ASP A 53 -14.79 -5.61 -7.59
N PHE A 54 -15.08 -6.72 -8.26
CA PHE A 54 -14.39 -8.01 -8.05
C PHE A 54 -13.28 -8.19 -9.08
N MET A 55 -13.50 -7.72 -10.30
CA MET A 55 -12.50 -7.74 -11.35
C MET A 55 -12.71 -6.60 -12.34
N PHE A 56 -11.61 -6.20 -12.97
CA PHE A 56 -11.66 -5.29 -14.11
C PHE A 56 -10.46 -5.54 -15.02
N GLN A 57 -10.52 -4.99 -16.23
CA GLN A 57 -9.37 -4.99 -17.13
C GLN A 57 -8.57 -3.71 -16.93
N LEU A 58 -7.24 -3.81 -16.87
CA LEU A 58 -6.39 -2.62 -16.85
C LEU A 58 -6.53 -1.84 -18.15
N ASN A 59 -6.48 -0.52 -18.06
CA ASN A 59 -6.33 0.29 -19.25
C ASN A 59 -4.87 0.24 -19.76
N ILE A 60 -4.65 0.73 -20.98
CA ILE A 60 -3.34 0.68 -21.62
C ILE A 60 -2.28 1.45 -20.83
N GLN A 61 -2.65 2.58 -20.21
CA GLN A 61 -1.72 3.41 -19.44
C GLN A 61 -1.37 2.78 -18.10
N GLU A 62 -2.35 2.25 -17.38
CA GLU A 62 -2.17 1.46 -16.16
C GLU A 62 -1.25 0.28 -16.42
N PHE A 63 -1.48 -0.45 -17.51
CA PHE A 63 -0.64 -1.59 -17.88
C PHE A 63 0.78 -1.17 -18.25
N ARG A 64 0.97 -0.05 -18.97
CA ARG A 64 2.30 0.48 -19.29
C ARG A 64 3.05 0.91 -18.03
N HIS A 65 2.38 1.61 -17.12
CA HIS A 65 2.98 2.06 -15.86
C HIS A 65 3.36 0.85 -14.98
N LEU A 66 2.46 -0.12 -14.87
CA LEU A 66 2.76 -1.37 -14.17
C LEU A 66 3.98 -2.06 -14.78
N ARG A 67 4.05 -2.14 -16.12
CA ARG A 67 5.18 -2.74 -16.82
C ARG A 67 6.48 -1.96 -16.61
N SER A 68 6.46 -0.63 -16.57
CA SER A 68 7.67 0.18 -16.39
C SER A 68 8.21 0.14 -14.96
N GLN A 69 7.36 -0.11 -13.97
CA GLN A 69 7.80 -0.31 -12.58
C GLN A 69 8.60 -1.60 -12.40
N PHE A 70 8.48 -2.57 -13.31
CA PHE A 70 9.26 -3.81 -13.29
C PHE A 70 10.31 -3.80 -14.41
N VAL A 71 11.59 -3.98 -14.06
CA VAL A 71 12.77 -3.78 -14.93
C VAL A 71 12.84 -4.74 -16.13
N THR A 72 11.95 -5.73 -16.28
CA THR A 72 12.03 -6.68 -17.40
C THR A 72 10.68 -7.15 -17.93
N SER A 73 10.62 -7.19 -19.25
CA SER A 73 9.55 -7.64 -20.15
C SER A 73 9.29 -9.16 -20.10
N SER A 74 9.13 -9.74 -18.91
CA SER A 74 8.67 -11.14 -18.75
C SER A 74 7.18 -11.34 -19.09
N TRP A 75 6.52 -10.29 -19.58
CA TRP A 75 5.11 -10.24 -19.97
C TRP A 75 4.85 -10.65 -21.43
N GLY A 76 5.90 -11.05 -22.17
CA GLY A 76 5.78 -11.84 -23.41
C GLY A 76 4.97 -11.21 -24.55
N GLY A 77 5.08 -9.89 -24.75
CA GLY A 77 4.42 -9.24 -25.90
C GLY A 77 2.88 -9.34 -25.88
N ARG A 78 2.27 -9.42 -24.69
CA ARG A 78 0.81 -9.52 -24.54
C ARG A 78 0.10 -8.43 -25.35
N ARG A 79 -0.77 -8.84 -26.27
CA ARG A 79 -1.52 -7.95 -27.17
C ARG A 79 -2.61 -7.15 -26.45
N TYR A 80 -3.11 -7.66 -25.32
CA TYR A 80 -4.22 -7.07 -24.58
C TYR A 80 -3.83 -6.85 -23.11
N PRO A 81 -4.32 -5.78 -22.46
CA PRO A 81 -4.13 -5.58 -21.05
C PRO A 81 -4.67 -6.76 -20.22
N PRO A 82 -4.02 -7.10 -19.10
CA PRO A 82 -4.47 -8.18 -18.21
C PRO A 82 -5.79 -7.84 -17.52
N PHE A 83 -6.53 -8.90 -17.17
CA PHE A 83 -7.54 -8.79 -16.12
C PHE A 83 -6.86 -8.77 -14.75
N VAL A 84 -7.46 -8.02 -13.84
CA VAL A 84 -7.07 -7.93 -12.45
C VAL A 84 -8.23 -8.29 -11.54
N PHE A 85 -7.91 -8.87 -10.40
CA PHE A 85 -8.86 -9.36 -9.43
C PHE A 85 -8.57 -8.75 -8.07
N THR A 86 -9.61 -8.24 -7.42
CA THR A 86 -9.54 -7.83 -6.01
C THR A 86 -9.54 -9.06 -5.11
N GLU A 87 -9.40 -8.88 -3.81
CA GLU A 87 -9.52 -9.98 -2.85
C GLU A 87 -10.83 -10.75 -3.00
N GLN A 88 -11.94 -10.04 -3.22
CA GLN A 88 -13.26 -10.61 -3.42
C GLN A 88 -13.32 -11.38 -4.76
N GLY A 89 -12.73 -10.83 -5.82
CA GLY A 89 -12.61 -11.54 -7.09
C GLY A 89 -11.80 -12.83 -6.98
N VAL A 90 -10.69 -12.81 -6.23
CA VAL A 90 -9.90 -14.02 -5.96
C VAL A 90 -10.71 -15.02 -5.15
N ALA A 91 -11.45 -14.58 -4.12
CA ALA A 91 -12.34 -15.45 -3.38
C ALA A 91 -13.36 -16.14 -4.32
N MET A 92 -13.93 -15.39 -5.27
CA MET A 92 -14.88 -15.94 -6.25
C MET A 92 -14.27 -16.95 -7.22
N LEU A 93 -12.96 -16.86 -7.52
CA LEU A 93 -12.28 -17.85 -8.36
C LEU A 93 -12.37 -19.27 -7.76
N SER A 94 -12.48 -19.42 -6.44
CA SER A 94 -12.67 -20.75 -5.82
C SER A 94 -14.00 -21.42 -6.16
N THR A 95 -15.01 -20.64 -6.52
CA THR A 95 -16.32 -21.18 -6.94
C THR A 95 -16.29 -21.68 -8.40
N VAL A 96 -15.33 -21.18 -9.17
CA VAL A 96 -15.18 -21.45 -10.60
C VAL A 96 -14.09 -22.51 -10.86
N LEU A 97 -12.98 -22.42 -10.12
CA LEU A 97 -11.84 -23.35 -10.19
C LEU A 97 -12.00 -24.43 -9.11
N LYS A 98 -12.50 -25.60 -9.51
CA LYS A 98 -12.84 -26.70 -8.58
C LYS A 98 -11.68 -27.65 -8.23
N SER A 99 -10.42 -27.24 -8.41
CA SER A 99 -9.27 -28.10 -8.10
C SER A 99 -8.86 -27.98 -6.62
N GLN A 100 -8.36 -29.08 -6.02
CA GLN A 100 -7.85 -29.07 -4.64
C GLN A 100 -6.73 -28.04 -4.45
N ARG A 101 -5.87 -27.88 -5.48
CA ARG A 101 -4.88 -26.82 -5.51
C ARG A 101 -5.52 -25.43 -5.44
N ALA A 102 -6.53 -25.16 -6.27
CA ALA A 102 -7.18 -23.86 -6.30
C ALA A 102 -7.83 -23.51 -4.96
N ILE A 103 -8.40 -24.49 -4.27
CA ILE A 103 -8.94 -24.30 -2.92
C ILE A 103 -7.84 -23.85 -1.94
N HIS A 104 -6.72 -24.59 -1.89
CA HIS A 104 -5.63 -24.27 -0.97
C HIS A 104 -4.96 -22.93 -1.28
N VAL A 105 -4.71 -22.65 -2.56
CA VAL A 105 -4.12 -21.39 -3.01
C VAL A 105 -5.03 -20.21 -2.69
N ASN A 106 -6.35 -20.34 -2.91
CA ASN A 106 -7.29 -19.29 -2.56
C ASN A 106 -7.28 -19.01 -1.05
N ILE A 107 -7.29 -20.03 -0.20
CA ILE A 107 -7.19 -19.87 1.26
C ILE A 107 -5.91 -19.12 1.64
N ALA A 108 -4.77 -19.48 1.04
CA ALA A 108 -3.50 -18.81 1.29
C ALA A 108 -3.56 -17.35 0.87
N ILE A 109 -4.13 -17.05 -0.31
CA ILE A 109 -4.27 -15.67 -0.79
C ILE A 109 -5.13 -14.84 0.17
N ILE A 110 -6.31 -15.31 0.56
CA ILE A 110 -7.19 -14.58 1.49
C ILE A 110 -6.49 -14.31 2.82
N ARG A 111 -5.76 -15.29 3.37
CA ARG A 111 -4.96 -15.08 4.59
C ARG A 111 -3.93 -13.97 4.42
N THR A 112 -3.25 -13.93 3.28
CA THR A 112 -2.29 -12.87 2.96
C THR A 112 -2.94 -11.50 2.90
N PHE A 113 -4.08 -11.35 2.20
CA PHE A 113 -4.82 -10.09 2.15
C PHE A 113 -5.27 -9.62 3.53
N VAL A 114 -5.77 -10.52 4.38
CA VAL A 114 -6.16 -10.23 5.76
C VAL A 114 -4.96 -9.74 6.58
N LYS A 115 -3.83 -10.46 6.55
CA LYS A 115 -2.60 -10.07 7.26
C LYS A 115 -2.10 -8.69 6.82
N LEU A 116 -2.10 -8.43 5.51
CA LEU A 116 -1.70 -7.13 4.97
C LEU A 116 -2.64 -6.00 5.42
N ARG A 117 -3.94 -6.27 5.62
CA ARG A 117 -4.86 -5.27 6.21
C ARG A 117 -4.57 -5.04 7.68
N GLN A 118 -4.33 -6.10 8.45
CA GLN A 118 -3.99 -6.01 9.86
C GLN A 118 -2.70 -5.19 10.08
N MET A 119 -1.68 -5.42 9.26
CA MET A 119 -0.42 -4.65 9.29
C MET A 119 -0.63 -3.16 8.97
N LEU A 120 -1.48 -2.83 7.99
CA LEU A 120 -1.82 -1.44 7.70
C LEU A 120 -2.59 -0.79 8.86
N ALA A 121 -3.52 -1.53 9.47
CA ALA A 121 -4.31 -1.04 10.60
C ALA A 121 -3.45 -0.83 11.86
N SER A 122 -2.49 -1.72 12.14
CA SER A 122 -1.55 -1.55 13.27
C SER A 122 -0.63 -0.34 13.05
N ASN A 123 -0.21 -0.08 11.82
CA ASN A 123 0.59 1.11 11.50
C ASN A 123 -0.23 2.41 11.62
N ALA A 124 -1.53 2.40 11.32
CA ALA A 124 -2.39 3.55 11.56
C ALA A 124 -2.54 3.87 13.07
N GLN A 125 -2.63 2.84 13.91
CA GLN A 125 -2.62 3.02 15.36
C GLN A 125 -1.26 3.56 15.85
N LEU A 126 -0.15 3.09 15.28
CA LEU A 126 1.18 3.59 15.56
C LEU A 126 1.34 5.06 15.14
N ALA A 127 0.90 5.42 13.93
CA ALA A 127 0.94 6.80 13.44
C ALA A 127 0.12 7.75 14.33
N ARG A 128 -1.05 7.30 14.81
CA ARG A 128 -1.84 8.05 15.80
C ARG A 128 -1.10 8.21 17.13
N LYS A 129 -0.42 7.16 17.61
CA LYS A 129 0.42 7.23 18.82
C LYS A 129 1.60 8.19 18.65
N VAL A 130 2.32 8.12 17.54
CA VAL A 130 3.44 9.04 17.22
C VAL A 130 2.93 10.48 17.20
N LYS A 131 1.85 10.75 16.48
CA LYS A 131 1.24 12.09 16.45
C LYS A 131 0.79 12.58 17.83
N SER A 132 0.26 11.69 18.68
CA SER A 132 -0.10 12.05 20.06
C SER A 132 1.12 12.33 20.94
N LEU A 133 2.24 11.66 20.70
CA LEU A 133 3.51 11.92 21.38
C LEU A 133 4.10 13.24 20.91
N GLU A 134 4.17 13.49 19.59
CA GLU A 134 4.62 14.77 19.01
C GLU A 134 3.85 15.95 19.62
N ASN A 135 2.52 15.89 19.62
CA ASN A 135 1.68 16.93 20.23
C ASN A 135 1.98 17.13 21.73
N LYS A 136 2.21 16.04 22.47
CA LYS A 136 2.52 16.10 23.90
C LYS A 136 3.89 16.72 24.17
N TYR A 137 4.87 16.46 23.32
CA TYR A 137 6.20 17.06 23.44
C TYR A 137 6.21 18.52 22.98
N ASP A 138 5.51 18.89 21.91
CA ASP A 138 5.39 20.28 21.45
C ASP A 138 4.80 21.21 22.53
N GLU A 139 3.82 20.75 23.31
CA GLU A 139 3.30 21.54 24.44
C GLU A 139 4.30 21.68 25.59
N GLN A 140 5.13 20.67 25.85
CA GLN A 140 6.14 20.71 26.92
C GLN A 140 7.37 21.56 26.54
N PHE A 141 7.74 21.59 25.25
CA PHE A 141 8.88 22.37 24.78
C PHE A 141 8.58 23.87 24.59
N LYS A 142 7.31 24.28 24.46
CA LYS A 142 6.94 25.71 24.45
C LYS A 142 7.44 26.46 25.68
N VAL A 143 7.27 25.89 26.87
CA VAL A 143 7.71 26.48 28.15
C VAL A 143 9.22 26.63 28.20
N VAL A 144 9.96 25.65 27.64
CA VAL A 144 11.43 25.70 27.57
C VAL A 144 11.90 26.78 26.61
N PHE A 145 11.29 26.89 25.42
CA PHE A 145 11.62 27.95 24.47
C PHE A 145 11.26 29.34 25.01
N GLU A 146 10.09 29.52 25.65
CA GLU A 146 9.70 30.79 26.30
C GLU A 146 10.68 31.18 27.42
N ALA A 147 11.13 30.22 28.23
CA ALA A 147 12.14 30.46 29.25
C ALA A 147 13.50 30.84 28.66
N ILE A 148 13.93 30.17 27.58
CA ILE A 148 15.17 30.52 26.86
C ILE A 148 15.07 31.92 26.24
N TYR A 149 13.96 32.25 25.57
CA TYR A 149 13.72 33.58 25.01
C TYR A 149 13.74 34.66 26.09
N SER A 150 13.11 34.41 27.25
CA SER A 150 13.11 35.36 28.38
C SER A 150 14.51 35.59 28.98
N LEU A 151 15.38 34.58 28.93
CA LEU A 151 16.78 34.70 29.36
C LEU A 151 17.68 35.36 28.30
N MET A 152 17.31 35.29 27.02
CA MET A 152 18.01 35.97 25.93
C MET A 152 17.63 37.45 25.82
N ASP A 153 16.44 37.84 26.29
CA ASP A 153 15.90 39.21 26.23
C ASP A 153 16.43 40.15 27.33
N THR A 154 17.42 39.73 28.13
CA THR A 154 18.06 40.59 29.15
C THR A 154 19.21 41.45 28.62
N ASN A 155 19.37 41.58 27.30
CA ASN A 155 20.30 42.53 26.68
C ASN A 155 19.57 43.70 26.00
N GLU A 156 18.62 44.33 26.70
CA GLU A 156 18.36 45.74 26.44
C GLU A 156 19.62 46.53 26.83
N ILE A 157 20.42 46.86 25.82
CA ILE A 157 21.49 47.85 25.91
C ILE A 157 20.83 49.15 26.37
N LYS A 158 20.83 49.41 27.69
CA LYS A 158 20.50 50.72 28.26
C LYS A 158 21.36 51.75 27.55
N LYS A 159 20.76 52.58 26.68
CA LYS A 159 21.40 53.76 26.08
C LYS A 159 22.11 54.51 27.20
N SER A 160 23.44 54.53 27.18
CA SER A 160 24.19 55.32 28.14
C SER A 160 23.81 56.79 27.94
N ARG A 161 23.39 57.47 29.01
CA ARG A 161 23.27 58.92 29.00
C ARG A 161 24.67 59.47 28.74
N LYS A 162 24.87 60.18 27.62
CA LYS A 162 26.11 60.90 27.35
C LYS A 162 26.31 61.93 28.47
N ILE A 163 27.28 61.68 29.35
CA ILE A 163 27.80 62.67 30.29
C ILE A 163 29.14 63.13 29.70
N GLY A 164 29.16 64.37 29.22
CA GLY A 164 30.36 65.02 28.71
C GLY A 164 30.07 66.49 28.43
N PHE A 165 30.89 67.38 28.99
CA PHE A 165 30.85 68.81 28.69
C PHE A 165 31.43 69.04 27.29
N ASN A 166 30.69 69.73 26.42
CA ASN A 166 31.25 70.28 25.18
C ASN A 166 32.20 71.43 25.56
N ARG A 167 33.46 71.35 25.12
CA ARG A 167 34.41 72.46 25.18
C ARG A 167 34.74 72.88 23.74
N GLU A 168 34.50 74.18 23.53
CA GLU A 168 34.76 75.06 22.37
C GLU A 168 33.94 74.83 21.10
#